data_AF-A0A8J2KKX1-F1
#
_entry.id   AF-A0A8J2KKX1-F1
#
_cell.length_a   1.000
_cell.length_b   1.000
_cell.length_c   1.000
_cell.angle_alpha   90.00
_cell.angle_beta   90.00
_cell.angle_gamma   90.00
#
_symmetry.space_group_name_H-M   'P 1'
#
loop_
_entity.id
_entity.type
_entity.pdbx_description
1 polymer ?
#
loop_
_entity_poly.entity_id
_entity_poly.type
_entity_poly.pdbx_seq_one_letter_code
_entity_poly.pdbx_strand_id
1 'polypeptide(L)'
;DKNVIVQVWKSPERGHPKSWQAYLQMVLDKGYEVLLSACWYVNYLKYGQTWRDYYNCDPLSLPNITESQKEMILGGEAAIWAEYVDSTNVVARLFPYIGAVAEKLWSPFGASTIDDALWRLDEHRCRMLGRGIQAQPLITSYCFPEEATNYNYNKPTLNIK
;
A
#
# COMPACT_ATOMS: atom_id res chain seq x y z
N ASP A 1 -18.59 -23.18 -8.38
CA ASP A 1 -17.44 -23.33 -9.30
C ASP A 1 -16.18 -23.01 -8.49
N LYS A 2 -15.19 -23.89 -8.50
CA LYS A 2 -13.95 -23.72 -7.71
C LYS A 2 -12.93 -22.78 -8.38
N ASN A 3 -13.18 -22.36 -9.61
CA ASN A 3 -12.34 -21.43 -10.37
C ASN A 3 -12.70 -19.95 -10.14
N VAL A 4 -13.59 -19.67 -9.18
CA VAL A 4 -13.99 -18.29 -8.86
C VAL A 4 -12.96 -17.69 -7.91
N ILE A 5 -12.35 -16.59 -8.34
CA ILE A 5 -11.54 -15.72 -7.48
C ILE A 5 -12.46 -14.74 -6.78
N VAL A 6 -12.36 -14.64 -5.46
CA VAL A 6 -13.16 -13.71 -4.66
C VAL A 6 -12.31 -12.49 -4.31
N GLN A 7 -12.83 -11.28 -4.51
CA GLN A 7 -12.15 -10.07 -4.06
C GLN A 7 -12.78 -9.55 -2.75
N VAL A 8 -11.97 -9.50 -1.69
CA VAL A 8 -12.38 -8.99 -0.37
C VAL A 8 -12.14 -7.49 -0.31
N TRP A 9 -13.23 -6.73 -0.37
CA TRP A 9 -13.23 -5.26 -0.34
C TRP A 9 -13.91 -4.65 0.89
N LYS A 10 -14.54 -5.49 1.72
CA LYS A 10 -15.39 -5.07 2.85
C LYS A 10 -14.60 -4.97 4.16
N SER A 11 -14.90 -3.93 4.95
CA SER A 11 -14.39 -3.75 6.32
C SER A 11 -15.31 -2.82 7.16
N PRO A 12 -15.12 -2.71 8.50
CA PRO A 12 -15.91 -1.82 9.35
C PRO A 12 -15.75 -0.34 9.01
N GLU A 13 -14.58 0.06 8.52
CA GLU A 13 -14.31 1.40 7.98
C GLU A 13 -15.14 1.73 6.72
N ARG A 14 -15.87 0.72 6.21
CA ARG A 14 -16.81 0.79 5.08
C ARG A 14 -18.26 0.51 5.48
N GLY A 15 -18.56 0.44 6.77
CA GLY A 15 -19.91 0.13 7.26
C GLY A 15 -20.29 -1.35 7.14
N HIS A 16 -19.29 -2.25 7.05
CA HIS A 16 -19.53 -3.70 7.05
C HIS A 16 -19.28 -4.33 8.43
N PRO A 17 -20.02 -5.38 8.81
CA PRO A 17 -20.03 -5.89 10.17
C PRO A 17 -18.76 -6.64 10.61
N LYS A 18 -17.88 -7.04 9.68
CA LYS A 18 -16.70 -7.85 9.97
C LYS A 18 -15.44 -7.15 9.48
N SER A 19 -14.30 -7.40 10.14
CA SER A 19 -12.98 -7.00 9.67
C SER A 19 -12.65 -7.63 8.32
N TRP A 20 -11.75 -7.00 7.56
CA TRP A 20 -11.29 -7.58 6.31
C TRP A 20 -10.61 -8.94 6.54
N GLN A 21 -9.90 -9.11 7.66
CA GLN A 21 -9.28 -10.37 8.06
C GLN A 21 -10.32 -11.49 8.21
N ALA A 22 -11.46 -11.17 8.83
CA ALA A 22 -12.53 -12.12 9.02
C ALA A 22 -13.20 -12.51 7.69
N TYR A 23 -13.40 -11.55 6.78
CA TYR A 23 -13.89 -11.87 5.44
C TYR A 23 -12.87 -12.70 4.63
N LEU A 24 -11.59 -12.35 4.70
CA LEU A 24 -10.51 -13.08 4.05
C LEU A 24 -10.46 -14.53 4.53
N GLN A 25 -10.46 -14.75 5.85
CA GLN A 25 -10.48 -16.08 6.44
C GLN A 25 -11.72 -16.89 6.01
N MET A 26 -12.91 -16.27 5.99
CA MET A 26 -14.13 -16.94 5.53
C MET A 26 -14.08 -17.41 4.07
N VAL A 27 -13.36 -16.68 3.20
CA VAL A 27 -13.16 -17.07 1.80
C VAL A 27 -12.18 -18.25 1.73
N LEU A 28 -11.07 -18.17 2.45
CA LEU A 28 -10.05 -19.20 2.54
C LEU A 28 -10.60 -20.52 3.12
N ASP A 29 -11.42 -20.46 4.17
CA ASP A 29 -12.05 -21.63 4.79
C ASP A 29 -13.02 -22.35 3.84
N LYS A 30 -13.57 -21.63 2.86
CA LYS A 30 -14.40 -22.20 1.79
C LYS A 30 -13.58 -22.76 0.62
N GLY A 31 -12.26 -22.60 0.65
CA GLY A 31 -11.32 -23.06 -0.37
C GLY A 31 -11.52 -22.34 -1.69
N TYR A 32 -11.59 -21.00 -1.66
CA TYR A 32 -11.54 -20.13 -2.83
C TYR A 32 -10.25 -19.32 -2.82
N GLU A 33 -9.72 -19.07 -4.01
CA GLU A 33 -8.65 -18.11 -4.23
C GLU A 33 -9.16 -16.69 -3.98
N VAL A 34 -8.27 -15.81 -3.50
CA VAL A 34 -8.66 -14.51 -2.99
C VAL A 34 -7.70 -13.39 -3.36
N LEU A 35 -8.29 -12.24 -3.68
CA LEU A 35 -7.62 -10.95 -3.80
C LEU A 35 -8.09 -10.02 -2.67
N LEU A 36 -7.18 -9.22 -2.13
CA LEU A 36 -7.50 -8.22 -1.10
C LEU A 36 -7.53 -6.80 -1.68
N SER A 37 -8.57 -6.02 -1.36
CA SER A 37 -8.56 -4.56 -1.57
C SER A 37 -9.09 -3.78 -0.37
N ALA A 38 -9.74 -4.43 0.60
CA ALA A 38 -10.47 -3.80 1.69
C ALA A 38 -9.68 -2.75 2.50
N CYS A 39 -8.38 -2.97 2.70
CA CYS A 39 -7.50 -2.05 3.43
C CYS A 39 -6.73 -1.08 2.54
N TRP A 40 -6.91 -1.13 1.21
CA TRP A 40 -6.16 -0.35 0.22
C TRP A 40 -7.06 0.54 -0.64
N TYR A 41 -8.07 1.15 -0.03
CA TYR A 41 -8.88 2.15 -0.70
C TYR A 41 -8.27 3.55 -0.55
N VAL A 42 -7.65 3.99 -1.63
CA VAL A 42 -6.89 5.24 -1.71
C VAL A 42 -7.81 6.47 -1.77
N ASN A 43 -9.08 6.30 -2.16
CA ASN A 43 -10.05 7.40 -2.21
C ASN A 43 -10.46 7.91 -0.82
N TYR A 44 -10.23 7.14 0.26
CA TYR A 44 -10.55 7.58 1.62
C TYR A 44 -9.37 8.31 2.24
N LEU A 45 -9.44 9.64 2.18
CA LEU A 45 -8.41 10.52 2.70
C LEU A 45 -8.48 10.60 4.23
N LYS A 46 -7.35 10.44 4.88
CA LYS A 46 -7.15 10.73 6.30
C LYS A 46 -6.04 11.76 6.42
N TYR A 47 -6.10 12.61 7.44
CA TYR A 47 -4.99 13.50 7.74
C TYR A 47 -3.77 12.70 8.20
N GLY A 48 -2.58 13.08 7.74
CA GLY A 48 -1.30 12.46 8.13
C GLY A 48 -0.78 11.42 7.14
N GLN A 49 -0.09 10.39 7.66
CA GLN A 49 0.68 9.43 6.87
C GLN A 49 -0.13 8.17 6.51
N THR A 50 -1.21 8.31 5.72
CA THR A 50 -2.10 7.17 5.37
C THR A 50 -1.38 6.02 4.66
N TRP A 51 -0.25 6.29 3.98
CA TRP A 51 0.60 5.26 3.40
C TRP A 51 1.05 4.20 4.42
N ARG A 52 1.19 4.56 5.70
CA ARG A 52 1.56 3.63 6.77
C ARG A 52 0.47 2.60 7.03
N ASP A 53 -0.80 3.00 6.98
CA ASP A 53 -1.94 2.08 7.09
C ASP A 53 -1.89 1.06 5.95
N TYR A 54 -1.61 1.52 4.72
CA TYR A 54 -1.51 0.66 3.55
C TYR A 54 -0.33 -0.32 3.64
N TYR A 55 0.82 0.14 4.13
CA TYR A 55 2.01 -0.68 4.33
C TYR A 55 1.87 -1.71 5.46
N ASN A 56 1.09 -1.38 6.50
CA ASN A 56 0.81 -2.29 7.60
C ASN A 56 -0.28 -3.33 7.27
N CYS A 57 -1.03 -3.11 6.18
CA CYS A 57 -1.93 -4.13 5.71
C CYS A 57 -1.18 -5.21 4.94
N ASP A 58 -1.21 -6.43 5.47
CA ASP A 58 -0.57 -7.59 4.85
C ASP A 58 -1.52 -8.80 4.94
N PRO A 59 -2.04 -9.33 3.81
CA PRO A 59 -2.95 -10.47 3.83
C PRO A 59 -2.30 -11.75 4.38
N LEU A 60 -0.96 -11.85 4.37
CA LEU A 60 -0.22 -13.00 4.92
C LEU A 60 -0.05 -12.95 6.44
N SER A 61 -0.44 -11.85 7.10
CA SER A 61 -0.32 -11.65 8.55
C SER A 61 -1.48 -12.24 9.38
N LEU A 62 -2.38 -13.02 8.76
CA LEU A 62 -3.48 -13.68 9.47
C LEU A 62 -2.96 -14.65 10.55
N PRO A 63 -3.49 -14.62 11.79
CA PRO A 63 -2.92 -15.37 12.92
C PRO A 63 -3.03 -16.89 12.82
N ASN A 64 -4.00 -17.42 12.07
CA ASN A 64 -4.28 -18.86 11.97
C ASN A 64 -4.28 -19.37 10.51
N ILE A 65 -3.50 -18.75 9.63
CA ILE A 65 -3.45 -19.14 8.22
C ILE A 65 -2.50 -20.32 8.01
N THR A 66 -2.98 -21.36 7.32
CA THR A 66 -2.17 -22.51 6.90
C THR A 66 -1.34 -22.18 5.66
N GLU A 67 -0.27 -22.94 5.39
CA GLU A 67 0.54 -22.73 4.17
C GLU A 67 -0.29 -22.88 2.89
N SER A 68 -1.19 -23.87 2.83
CA SER A 68 -2.10 -24.03 1.68
C SER A 68 -3.08 -22.86 1.53
N GLN A 69 -3.49 -22.22 2.63
CA GLN A 69 -4.30 -21.00 2.59
C GLN A 69 -3.49 -19.78 2.16
N LYS A 70 -2.19 -19.70 2.48
CA LYS A 70 -1.32 -18.64 1.95
C LYS A 70 -1.21 -18.72 0.43
N GLU A 71 -1.10 -19.91 -0.13
CA GLU A 71 -1.06 -20.14 -1.59
C GLU A 71 -2.35 -19.70 -2.30
N MET A 72 -3.50 -19.70 -1.61
CA MET A 72 -4.77 -19.21 -2.15
C MET A 72 -4.88 -17.68 -2.18
N ILE A 73 -3.97 -16.95 -1.51
CA ILE A 73 -3.93 -15.48 -1.56
C ILE A 73 -3.10 -15.08 -2.77
N LEU A 74 -3.79 -14.68 -3.84
CA LEU A 74 -3.15 -14.34 -5.12
C LEU A 74 -2.52 -12.94 -5.13
N GLY A 75 -2.86 -12.10 -4.15
CA GLY A 75 -2.39 -10.73 -4.03
C GLY A 75 -3.53 -9.76 -3.72
N GLY A 76 -3.56 -8.63 -4.40
CA GLY A 76 -4.64 -7.67 -4.24
C GLY A 76 -4.45 -6.36 -4.99
N GLU A 77 -5.31 -5.40 -4.70
CA GLU A 77 -5.48 -4.19 -5.51
C GLU A 77 -5.66 -2.96 -4.63
N ALA A 78 -4.96 -1.88 -4.99
CA ALA A 78 -5.27 -0.56 -4.48
C ALA A 78 -6.46 0.01 -5.27
N ALA A 79 -7.54 0.36 -4.59
CA ALA A 79 -8.76 0.87 -5.20
C ALA A 79 -8.86 2.40 -5.05
N ILE A 80 -9.11 3.11 -6.14
CA ILE A 80 -9.47 4.53 -6.12
C ILE A 80 -10.84 4.71 -6.77
N TRP A 81 -11.87 4.84 -5.95
CA TRP A 81 -13.21 5.14 -6.46
C TRP A 81 -13.32 6.63 -6.83
N ALA A 82 -14.08 6.89 -7.88
CA ALA A 82 -14.06 8.16 -8.60
C ALA A 82 -15.07 9.21 -8.09
N GLU A 83 -15.73 9.00 -6.95
CA GLU A 83 -16.76 9.92 -6.45
C GLU A 83 -16.23 11.33 -6.22
N TYR A 84 -14.94 11.46 -5.85
CA TYR A 84 -14.25 12.73 -5.64
C TYR A 84 -12.89 12.79 -6.36
N VAL A 85 -12.69 11.94 -7.36
CA VAL A 85 -11.42 11.80 -8.08
C VAL A 85 -11.65 11.99 -9.56
N ASP A 86 -10.87 12.88 -10.16
CA ASP A 86 -10.87 13.13 -11.59
C ASP A 86 -9.44 13.45 -12.07
N SER A 87 -9.31 13.88 -13.32
CA SER A 87 -8.02 14.25 -13.91
C SER A 87 -7.27 15.35 -13.15
N THR A 88 -7.95 16.17 -12.36
CA THR A 88 -7.33 17.28 -11.62
C THR A 88 -6.54 16.82 -10.41
N ASN A 89 -6.84 15.63 -9.86
CA ASN A 89 -6.27 15.20 -8.58
C ASN A 89 -5.81 13.73 -8.52
N VAL A 90 -6.14 12.90 -9.52
CA VAL A 90 -5.88 11.45 -9.48
C VAL A 90 -4.41 11.10 -9.22
N VAL A 91 -3.48 11.79 -9.89
CA VAL A 91 -2.04 11.48 -9.80
C VAL A 91 -1.51 11.76 -8.40
N ALA A 92 -1.77 12.95 -7.86
CA ALA A 92 -1.31 13.34 -6.53
C ALA A 92 -1.97 12.52 -5.41
N ARG A 93 -3.22 12.05 -5.61
CA ARG A 93 -3.89 11.16 -4.65
C ARG A 93 -3.32 9.75 -4.64
N LEU A 94 -2.99 9.22 -5.82
CA LEU A 94 -2.42 7.87 -5.95
C LEU A 94 -0.98 7.83 -5.48
N PHE A 95 -0.14 8.70 -6.03
CA PHE A 95 1.30 8.65 -5.84
C PHE A 95 1.73 9.61 -4.75
N PRO A 96 2.56 9.16 -3.80
CA PRO A 96 3.32 7.90 -3.79
C PRO A 96 2.67 6.79 -2.95
N TYR A 97 1.46 7.01 -2.42
CA TYR A 97 0.85 6.11 -1.43
C TYR A 97 0.63 4.69 -1.95
N ILE A 98 0.28 4.53 -3.23
CA ILE A 98 0.16 3.18 -3.82
C ILE A 98 1.50 2.43 -3.91
N GLY A 99 2.63 3.13 -3.78
CA GLY A 99 3.95 2.49 -3.66
C GLY A 99 4.06 1.61 -2.41
N ALA A 100 3.37 1.97 -1.32
CA ALA A 100 3.30 1.13 -0.13
C ALA A 100 2.57 -0.20 -0.41
N VAL A 101 1.47 -0.15 -1.17
CA VAL A 101 0.71 -1.34 -1.59
C VAL A 101 1.54 -2.19 -2.55
N ALA A 102 2.19 -1.56 -3.53
CA ALA A 102 3.03 -2.23 -4.50
C ALA A 102 4.18 -2.99 -3.81
N GLU A 103 4.84 -2.37 -2.84
CA GLU A 103 5.91 -3.02 -2.08
C GLU A 103 5.38 -4.21 -1.25
N LYS A 104 4.22 -4.07 -0.61
CA LYS A 104 3.59 -5.18 0.13
C LYS A 104 3.26 -6.38 -0.75
N LEU A 105 2.84 -6.14 -1.98
CA LEU A 105 2.49 -7.20 -2.93
C LEU A 105 3.69 -7.82 -3.64
N TRP A 106 4.82 -7.11 -3.70
CA TRP A 106 6.02 -7.56 -4.41
C TRP A 106 7.10 -8.14 -3.50
N SER A 107 7.36 -7.49 -2.36
CA SER A 107 8.44 -7.85 -1.47
C SER A 107 8.09 -9.09 -0.63
N PRO A 108 9.10 -9.91 -0.24
CA PRO A 108 8.87 -11.01 0.67
C PRO A 108 8.21 -10.56 1.98
N PHE A 109 7.40 -11.43 2.58
CA PHE A 109 6.80 -11.18 3.87
C PHE A 109 7.88 -10.83 4.92
N GLY A 110 7.69 -9.72 5.63
CA GLY A 110 8.64 -9.25 6.63
C GLY A 110 9.97 -8.70 6.09
N ALA A 111 10.09 -8.43 4.78
CA ALA A 111 11.35 -7.96 4.18
C ALA A 111 11.87 -6.61 4.70
N SER A 112 10.99 -5.72 5.17
CA SER A 112 11.38 -4.38 5.61
C SER A 112 10.43 -3.81 6.65
N THR A 113 10.97 -3.06 7.61
CA THR A 113 10.19 -2.33 8.60
C THR A 113 9.53 -1.11 7.97
N ILE A 114 8.49 -0.58 8.63
CA ILE A 114 7.80 0.62 8.16
C ILE A 114 8.72 1.86 8.14
N ASP A 115 9.68 1.94 9.06
CA ASP A 115 10.58 3.08 9.15
C ASP A 115 11.68 3.02 8.08
N ASP A 116 12.13 1.82 7.71
CA ASP A 116 13.00 1.63 6.53
C ASP A 116 12.25 1.95 5.22
N ALA A 117 10.97 1.56 5.14
CA ALA A 117 10.12 1.82 3.98
C ALA A 117 9.88 3.32 3.76
N LEU A 118 9.76 4.12 4.84
CA LEU A 118 9.56 5.57 4.72
C LEU A 118 10.63 6.22 3.85
N TRP A 119 11.91 5.96 4.15
CA TRP A 119 13.03 6.62 3.46
C TRP A 119 13.12 6.20 1.99
N ARG A 120 12.93 4.91 1.70
CA ARG A 120 12.93 4.40 0.32
C ARG A 120 11.74 4.92 -0.48
N LEU A 121 10.58 5.08 0.14
CA LEU A 121 9.39 5.60 -0.51
C LEU A 121 9.48 7.11 -0.76
N ASP A 122 10.08 7.88 0.15
CA ASP A 122 10.35 9.31 -0.05
C ASP A 122 11.36 9.55 -1.18
N GLU A 123 12.43 8.76 -1.22
CA GLU A 123 13.38 8.77 -2.33
C GLU A 123 12.70 8.37 -3.65
N HIS A 124 11.85 7.34 -3.62
CA HIS A 124 11.09 6.92 -4.79
C HIS A 124 10.14 8.01 -5.29
N ARG A 125 9.53 8.76 -4.37
CA ARG A 125 8.70 9.93 -4.70
C ARG A 125 9.53 11.01 -5.40
N CYS A 126 10.76 11.29 -4.97
CA CYS A 126 11.63 12.21 -5.71
C CYS A 126 11.97 11.69 -7.12
N ARG A 127 12.21 10.38 -7.29
CA ARG A 127 12.38 9.76 -8.62
C ARG A 127 11.13 9.89 -9.49
N MET A 128 9.92 9.81 -8.91
CA MET A 128 8.65 10.04 -9.62
C MET A 128 8.53 11.48 -10.12
N LEU A 129 8.86 12.46 -9.28
CA LEU A 129 8.87 13.87 -9.68
C LEU A 129 9.85 14.14 -10.83
N GLY A 130 11.07 13.58 -10.76
CA GLY A 130 12.06 13.67 -11.84
C GLY A 130 11.60 13.05 -13.16
N ARG A 131 10.58 12.18 -13.13
CA ARG A 131 9.95 11.56 -14.31
C ARG A 131 8.65 12.24 -14.74
N GLY A 132 8.31 13.40 -14.16
CA GLY A 132 7.09 14.15 -14.48
C GLY A 132 5.81 13.64 -13.82
N ILE A 133 5.90 12.68 -12.89
CA ILE A 133 4.74 12.21 -12.12
C ILE A 133 4.56 13.14 -10.92
N GLN A 134 3.43 13.84 -10.86
CA GLN A 134 3.12 14.81 -9.80
C GLN A 134 2.70 14.13 -8.49
N ALA A 135 3.64 13.44 -7.84
CA ALA A 135 3.43 12.73 -6.58
C ALA A 135 3.43 13.67 -5.35
N GLN A 136 2.47 13.49 -4.45
CA GLN A 136 2.36 14.27 -3.20
C GLN A 136 3.52 13.97 -2.22
N PRO A 137 3.83 14.85 -1.26
CA PRO A 137 4.84 14.57 -0.23
C PRO A 137 4.37 13.51 0.78
N LEU A 138 5.30 12.74 1.37
CA LEU A 138 5.01 11.85 2.51
C LEU A 138 5.28 12.51 3.86
N ILE A 139 6.36 13.30 3.92
CA ILE A 139 6.91 13.92 5.12
C ILE A 139 7.38 15.35 4.81
N THR A 140 7.81 16.06 5.83
CA THR A 140 8.50 17.36 5.66
C THR A 140 9.89 17.12 5.09
N SER A 141 10.00 17.10 3.76
CA SER A 141 11.24 16.97 3.00
C SER A 141 11.16 17.77 1.68
N TYR A 142 12.22 17.70 0.87
CA TYR A 142 12.29 18.36 -0.43
C TYR A 142 13.06 17.46 -1.42
N CYS A 143 12.84 17.66 -2.72
CA CYS A 143 13.51 16.93 -3.80
C CYS A 143 14.31 17.91 -4.65
N PHE A 144 15.56 17.58 -4.96
CA PHE A 144 16.39 18.40 -5.86
C PHE A 144 16.13 18.05 -7.34
N PRO A 145 16.05 19.04 -8.24
CA PRO A 145 15.83 18.81 -9.68
C PRO A 145 16.94 18.02 -10.39
N GLU A 146 18.19 18.07 -9.92
CA GLU A 146 19.36 17.43 -10.56
C GLU A 146 19.67 16.01 -10.05
N GLU A 147 19.01 15.55 -8.98
CA GLU A 147 19.44 14.36 -8.22
C GLU A 147 18.61 13.10 -8.49
N ALA A 148 17.58 13.17 -9.34
CA ALA A 148 16.70 12.04 -9.65
C ALA A 148 17.40 10.87 -10.38
N THR A 149 18.69 11.01 -10.74
CA THR A 149 19.48 9.98 -11.43
C THR A 149 20.71 9.48 -10.67
N ASN A 150 21.17 10.11 -9.57
CA ASN A 150 22.42 9.72 -8.91
C ASN A 150 22.45 10.05 -7.40
N TYR A 151 21.77 9.28 -6.54
CA TYR A 151 22.00 9.39 -5.10
C TYR A 151 22.32 8.05 -4.42
N ASN A 152 23.60 7.90 -4.06
CA ASN A 152 24.08 7.03 -2.99
C ASN A 152 23.78 7.74 -1.66
N TYR A 153 22.87 7.20 -0.85
CA TYR A 153 22.67 7.72 0.51
C TYR A 153 23.50 6.92 1.53
N ASN A 154 24.58 7.55 1.98
CA ASN A 154 24.94 7.45 3.40
C ASN A 154 23.78 8.03 4.21
N LYS A 155 23.26 7.25 5.17
CA LYS A 155 22.23 7.68 6.14
C LYS A 155 22.56 9.07 6.70
N PRO A 156 21.59 9.98 6.82
CA PRO A 156 21.84 11.27 7.45
C PRO A 156 22.17 11.04 8.93
N THR A 157 23.42 11.29 9.32
CA THR A 157 23.72 11.63 10.71
C THR A 157 23.15 13.02 10.97
N LEU A 158 22.15 13.08 11.86
CA LEU A 158 21.67 14.34 12.41
C LEU A 158 22.86 15.05 13.07
N ASN A 159 23.37 16.10 12.43
CA ASN A 159 24.22 17.09 13.11
C ASN A 159 23.34 18.32 13.37
N ILE A 160 22.74 18.32 14.55
CA ILE A 160 22.15 19.52 15.16
C ILE A 160 23.33 20.42 15.55
N LYS A 161 23.36 21.65 15.03
CA LYS A 161 24.16 22.74 15.61
C LYS A 161 23.31 23.50 16.62
#